data_AF-A0A1F0VY75-F1
#
_entry.id   AF-A0A1F0VY75-F1
#
_cell.length_a   1.000
_cell.length_b   1.000
_cell.length_c   1.000
_cell.angle_alpha   90.00
_cell.angle_beta   90.00
_cell.angle_gamma   90.00
#
_symmetry.space_group_name_H-M   'P 1'
#
loop_
_entity.id
_entity.type
_entity.pdbx_description
1 polymer ?
#
loop_
_entity_poly.entity_id
_entity_poly.type
_entity_poly.pdbx_seq_one_letter_code
_entity_poly.pdbx_strand_id
1 'polypeptide(L)'
;MTNPFESNPEDNGSNRGFGSNPAHNSGDSSGNNGGLPKYEPTSHPEDQAGFGQSSSYGNYGGGAYGSQSYGGYEAGQPGYAGAGYGSDSSYEGPGPGAGPAYTGPVSAIEAIKWGFKAALSNALLWVLGAVVVFAIQFVPQIGISVGAQNADGAETSIMLDLFSFAVSILSFVIALVVYRLAYREIDKPSPTWGTLFQGVRWVPPLVVNIVLGILGAIVLVIVIVGLLMVGLGGVAGVDLQNPEQLSENDIFALVGSIFGGVIIVMLIALFIQPFFTLMPWLAADSSSVGEAFSQGLKLGKENYGHILLFIVLSGLMAFASLITLGLALIIIAPALQLATAHLCRQCQGRYAPAA
;
A
#
# COMPACT_ATOMS: atom_id res chain seq x y z
N MET A 1 25.05 34.76 -50.52
CA MET A 1 25.80 33.68 -49.85
C MET A 1 24.83 32.52 -49.70
N THR A 2 25.06 31.47 -50.46
CA THR A 2 24.14 30.33 -50.71
C THR A 2 24.48 29.14 -49.81
N ASN A 3 23.44 28.37 -49.48
CA ASN A 3 23.36 27.27 -48.52
C ASN A 3 24.09 26.00 -49.04
N PRO A 4 24.87 25.25 -48.23
CA PRO A 4 25.72 24.15 -48.72
C PRO A 4 25.08 22.74 -48.70
N PHE A 5 23.77 22.63 -48.89
CA PHE A 5 23.11 21.33 -49.07
C PHE A 5 22.43 21.26 -50.43
N GLU A 6 23.19 20.87 -51.46
CA GLU A 6 22.65 20.39 -52.73
C GLU A 6 23.50 19.23 -53.27
N SER A 7 22.81 18.21 -53.77
CA SER A 7 23.29 16.86 -54.11
C SER A 7 23.57 16.68 -55.60
N ASN A 8 24.32 15.59 -55.89
CA ASN A 8 24.34 14.74 -57.11
C ASN A 8 25.52 14.98 -58.09
N PRO A 9 25.84 14.05 -59.02
CA PRO A 9 25.93 12.57 -59.02
C PRO A 9 27.37 12.13 -59.43
N GLU A 10 27.59 10.85 -59.74
CA GLU A 10 28.79 10.29 -60.42
C GLU A 10 29.97 9.85 -59.54
N ASP A 11 29.97 8.58 -59.11
CA ASP A 11 31.07 7.71 -59.51
C ASP A 11 30.65 6.23 -59.51
N ASN A 12 30.58 5.68 -60.72
CA ASN A 12 30.27 4.31 -61.06
C ASN A 12 31.56 3.69 -61.61
N GLY A 13 32.08 2.64 -60.97
CA GLY A 13 33.38 2.07 -61.36
C GLY A 13 33.55 0.60 -60.98
N SER A 14 32.83 -0.28 -61.68
CA SER A 14 33.06 -1.73 -61.72
C SER A 14 34.37 -2.12 -62.41
N ASN A 15 35.13 -3.08 -61.86
CA ASN A 15 35.99 -4.05 -62.60
C ASN A 15 36.54 -5.11 -61.62
N ARG A 16 36.07 -6.38 -61.65
CA ARG A 16 36.56 -7.51 -62.47
C ARG A 16 38.08 -7.70 -62.46
N GLY A 17 38.53 -8.82 -61.90
CA GLY A 17 39.90 -9.32 -62.05
C GLY A 17 40.11 -10.70 -61.41
N PHE A 18 39.81 -11.76 -62.16
CA PHE A 18 40.29 -13.13 -61.91
C PHE A 18 41.79 -13.24 -62.27
N GLY A 19 42.54 -14.07 -61.55
CA GLY A 19 43.88 -14.54 -61.93
C GLY A 19 44.65 -15.07 -60.71
N SER A 20 44.66 -16.37 -60.46
CA SER A 20 45.61 -17.36 -61.00
C SER A 20 46.84 -17.55 -60.11
N ASN A 21 46.85 -18.70 -59.44
CA ASN A 21 47.95 -19.28 -58.67
C ASN A 21 49.16 -19.57 -59.60
N PRO A 22 50.40 -19.50 -59.06
CA PRO A 22 51.36 -20.55 -59.38
C PRO A 22 52.08 -21.08 -58.14
N ALA A 23 52.31 -22.39 -58.15
CA ALA A 23 53.09 -23.12 -57.15
C ALA A 23 54.60 -22.85 -57.29
N HIS A 24 55.30 -22.69 -56.16
CA HIS A 24 56.66 -23.22 -56.00
C HIS A 24 57.01 -23.46 -54.51
N ASN A 25 57.98 -24.34 -54.33
CA ASN A 25 58.23 -25.26 -53.22
C ASN A 25 59.12 -24.70 -52.07
N SER A 26 59.12 -25.43 -50.95
CA SER A 26 60.16 -25.60 -49.90
C SER A 26 60.48 -24.48 -48.90
N GLY A 27 60.37 -24.83 -47.60
CA GLY A 27 61.06 -24.13 -46.50
C GLY A 27 60.37 -24.27 -45.14
N ASP A 28 61.00 -24.99 -44.22
CA ASP A 28 60.67 -25.09 -42.80
C ASP A 28 60.32 -23.75 -42.15
N SER A 29 59.29 -23.74 -41.31
CA SER A 29 59.25 -22.95 -40.07
C SER A 29 58.09 -23.41 -39.19
N SER A 30 58.46 -24.08 -38.10
CA SER A 30 57.66 -24.29 -36.90
C SER A 30 57.14 -22.94 -36.37
N GLY A 31 55.82 -22.77 -36.38
CA GLY A 31 55.16 -21.56 -35.91
C GLY A 31 53.82 -21.90 -35.26
N ASN A 32 53.90 -22.32 -34.00
CA ASN A 32 52.77 -22.43 -33.10
C ASN A 32 52.05 -21.07 -33.01
N ASN A 33 50.85 -20.95 -33.56
CA ASN A 33 49.98 -19.80 -33.29
C ASN A 33 48.54 -20.29 -33.14
N GLY A 34 48.04 -20.20 -31.91
CA GLY A 34 46.72 -20.65 -31.52
C GLY A 34 45.65 -19.98 -32.36
N GLY A 35 44.87 -20.79 -33.07
CA GLY A 35 43.69 -20.35 -33.79
C GLY A 35 42.67 -19.78 -32.79
N LEU A 36 42.61 -18.46 -32.71
CA LEU A 36 41.50 -17.76 -32.05
C LEU A 36 40.19 -18.24 -32.69
N PRO A 37 39.13 -18.52 -31.90
CA PRO A 37 37.84 -18.88 -32.45
C PRO A 37 37.38 -17.82 -33.44
N LYS A 38 36.91 -18.26 -34.61
CA LYS A 38 36.31 -17.38 -35.61
C LYS A 38 35.09 -16.71 -34.95
N TYR A 39 35.06 -15.37 -34.91
CA TYR A 39 33.89 -14.64 -34.42
C TYR A 39 32.67 -15.12 -35.21
N GLU A 40 31.72 -15.76 -34.53
CA GLU A 40 30.39 -15.98 -35.09
C GLU A 40 29.71 -14.61 -35.25
N PRO A 41 28.93 -14.39 -36.32
CA PRO A 41 28.19 -13.15 -36.48
C PRO A 41 27.33 -12.91 -35.25
N THR A 42 27.56 -11.78 -34.58
CA THR A 42 26.68 -11.34 -33.49
C THR A 42 25.43 -10.80 -34.16
N SER A 43 24.29 -11.47 -33.96
CA SER A 43 23.01 -10.98 -34.47
C SER A 43 22.69 -9.63 -33.81
N HIS A 44 22.69 -8.58 -34.63
CA HIS A 44 22.36 -7.23 -34.21
C HIS A 44 20.83 -7.04 -34.26
N PRO A 45 20.27 -6.10 -33.48
CA PRO A 45 18.84 -5.78 -33.54
C PRO A 45 18.35 -5.41 -34.94
N GLU A 46 19.25 -4.91 -35.80
CA GLU A 46 19.00 -4.64 -37.22
C GLU A 46 18.81 -5.88 -38.10
N ASP A 47 19.26 -7.05 -37.68
CA ASP A 47 19.23 -8.28 -38.49
C ASP A 47 17.86 -8.99 -38.44
N GLN A 48 16.93 -8.52 -37.60
CA GLN A 48 15.59 -9.08 -37.50
C GLN A 48 14.66 -8.55 -38.59
N ALA A 49 13.81 -9.42 -39.12
CA ALA A 49 12.75 -9.02 -40.04
C ALA A 49 11.81 -8.02 -39.33
N GLY A 50 11.76 -6.77 -39.82
CA GLY A 50 10.91 -5.71 -39.25
C GLY A 50 11.66 -4.61 -38.48
N PHE A 51 13.00 -4.65 -38.40
CA PHE A 51 13.76 -3.55 -37.83
C PHE A 51 13.57 -2.26 -38.63
N GLY A 52 13.16 -1.19 -37.96
CA GLY A 52 12.84 0.10 -38.59
C GLY A 52 11.39 0.27 -39.08
N GLN A 53 10.51 -0.72 -38.89
CA GLN A 53 9.08 -0.51 -39.17
C GLN A 53 8.43 0.31 -38.04
N SER A 54 8.17 1.59 -38.33
CA SER A 54 7.32 2.45 -37.52
C SER A 54 5.88 1.95 -37.59
N SER A 55 5.40 1.33 -36.51
CA SER A 55 4.00 0.95 -36.37
C SER A 55 3.13 2.20 -36.29
N SER A 56 2.53 2.54 -37.42
CA SER A 56 1.44 3.49 -37.54
C SER A 56 0.22 3.01 -36.76
N TYR A 57 -0.43 3.97 -36.10
CA TYR A 57 -1.64 3.85 -35.30
C TYR A 57 -2.78 3.05 -35.98
N GLY A 58 -3.38 2.15 -35.21
CA GLY A 58 -4.82 1.84 -35.20
C GLY A 58 -5.37 0.91 -36.29
N ASN A 59 -5.78 -0.31 -35.90
CA ASN A 59 -7.00 -0.91 -36.44
C ASN A 59 -7.60 -1.96 -35.48
N TYR A 60 -8.91 -1.83 -35.23
CA TYR A 60 -9.74 -2.76 -34.47
C TYR A 60 -10.21 -3.92 -35.36
N GLY A 61 -10.22 -5.14 -34.81
CA GLY A 61 -11.19 -6.18 -35.17
C GLY A 61 -10.63 -7.49 -35.73
N GLY A 62 -11.15 -8.60 -35.18
CA GLY A 62 -11.16 -9.92 -35.84
C GLY A 62 -10.38 -11.02 -35.12
N GLY A 63 -11.09 -11.93 -34.45
CA GLY A 63 -10.51 -13.15 -33.90
C GLY A 63 -10.27 -14.23 -34.96
N ALA A 64 -9.28 -15.09 -34.75
CA ALA A 64 -9.18 -16.42 -35.34
C ALA A 64 -8.10 -17.28 -34.64
N TYR A 65 -8.33 -18.59 -34.72
CA TYR A 65 -7.61 -19.73 -34.16
C TYR A 65 -6.09 -19.82 -34.43
N GLY A 66 -5.37 -20.36 -33.43
CA GLY A 66 -4.40 -21.46 -33.59
C GLY A 66 -3.05 -21.16 -34.25
N SER A 67 -2.00 -21.03 -33.43
CA SER A 67 -0.64 -21.41 -33.84
C SER A 67 0.21 -21.82 -32.65
N GLN A 68 0.63 -23.08 -32.67
CA GLN A 68 1.62 -23.72 -31.81
C GLN A 68 2.98 -23.03 -32.01
N SER A 69 3.64 -22.61 -30.93
CA SER A 69 5.05 -22.19 -30.97
C SER A 69 5.91 -23.15 -30.16
N TYR A 70 7.02 -23.55 -30.77
CA TYR A 70 7.96 -24.58 -30.37
C TYR A 70 9.13 -23.94 -29.60
N GLY A 71 9.42 -24.46 -28.40
CA GLY A 71 10.75 -24.51 -27.77
C GLY A 71 11.51 -23.21 -27.49
N GLY A 72 11.38 -22.70 -26.27
CA GLY A 72 12.33 -21.75 -25.66
C GLY A 72 12.44 -22.04 -24.15
N TYR A 73 13.64 -22.39 -23.72
CA TYR A 73 14.05 -22.89 -22.40
C TYR A 73 13.97 -21.82 -21.30
N GLU A 74 13.43 -22.23 -20.15
CA GLU A 74 13.14 -21.46 -18.93
C GLU A 74 14.38 -20.91 -18.19
N ALA A 75 14.25 -19.67 -17.71
CA ALA A 75 14.86 -19.21 -16.46
C ALA A 75 13.72 -18.67 -15.58
N GLY A 76 13.45 -19.36 -14.47
CA GLY A 76 12.17 -19.33 -13.77
C GLY A 76 11.76 -17.99 -13.14
N GLN A 77 10.51 -17.61 -13.40
CA GLN A 77 9.56 -17.28 -12.34
C GLN A 77 8.17 -17.83 -12.72
N PRO A 78 7.47 -18.53 -11.81
CA PRO A 78 6.10 -18.96 -12.05
C PRO A 78 5.22 -17.72 -12.31
N GLY A 79 4.44 -17.79 -13.39
CA GLY A 79 3.61 -16.71 -13.89
C GLY A 79 2.80 -16.02 -12.80
N TYR A 80 2.78 -14.69 -12.91
CA TYR A 80 1.94 -13.75 -12.18
C TYR A 80 0.47 -14.21 -12.27
N ALA A 81 0.01 -14.93 -11.24
CA ALA A 81 -1.38 -15.31 -11.10
C ALA A 81 -2.16 -14.08 -10.61
N GLY A 82 -2.73 -13.30 -11.54
CA GLY A 82 -3.61 -12.19 -11.20
C GLY A 82 -3.56 -10.96 -12.11
N ALA A 83 -3.20 -11.09 -13.39
CA ALA A 83 -3.39 -9.99 -14.34
C ALA A 83 -4.88 -9.83 -14.66
N GLY A 84 -5.52 -8.80 -14.09
CA GLY A 84 -6.93 -8.54 -14.36
C GLY A 84 -7.57 -7.30 -13.74
N TYR A 85 -6.83 -6.34 -13.17
CA TYR A 85 -7.39 -5.01 -12.87
C TYR A 85 -6.35 -3.91 -13.00
N GLY A 86 -6.54 -3.05 -14.01
CA GLY A 86 -5.86 -1.77 -14.15
C GLY A 86 -4.36 -1.88 -14.43
N SER A 87 -3.98 -1.72 -15.71
CA SER A 87 -2.63 -1.34 -16.08
C SER A 87 -2.32 0.07 -15.55
N ASP A 88 -2.06 0.19 -14.26
CA ASP A 88 -1.54 1.42 -13.66
C ASP A 88 -0.05 1.49 -14.00
N SER A 89 0.28 2.30 -15.01
CA SER A 89 1.65 2.50 -15.53
C SER A 89 2.62 3.13 -14.52
N SER A 90 2.17 3.34 -13.28
CA SER A 90 2.95 3.91 -12.16
C SER A 90 3.50 2.87 -11.18
N TYR A 91 3.14 1.58 -11.31
CA TYR A 91 3.66 0.56 -10.41
C TYR A 91 5.08 0.11 -10.81
N GLU A 92 6.08 0.63 -10.11
CA GLU A 92 7.40 0.01 -10.06
C GLU A 92 7.25 -1.34 -9.34
N GLY A 93 7.44 -2.44 -10.05
CA GLY A 93 7.34 -3.80 -9.50
C GLY A 93 8.29 -4.05 -8.31
N PRO A 94 8.27 -5.27 -7.75
CA PRO A 94 9.08 -5.62 -6.60
C PRO A 94 10.57 -5.31 -6.86
N GLY A 95 11.20 -4.61 -5.93
CA GLY A 95 12.61 -4.26 -6.01
C GLY A 95 13.54 -5.42 -5.61
N PRO A 96 14.87 -5.24 -5.75
CA PRO A 96 15.85 -6.25 -5.37
C PRO A 96 15.68 -6.69 -3.92
N GLY A 97 15.66 -8.00 -3.67
CA GLY A 97 15.49 -8.59 -2.34
C GLY A 97 14.05 -8.87 -1.92
N ALA A 98 13.05 -8.51 -2.75
CA ALA A 98 11.66 -8.90 -2.53
C ALA A 98 11.52 -10.44 -2.54
N GLY A 99 10.79 -10.98 -1.57
CA GLY A 99 10.58 -12.42 -1.41
C GLY A 99 9.73 -13.06 -2.52
N PRO A 100 9.47 -14.38 -2.46
CA PRO A 100 8.55 -15.02 -3.40
C PRO A 100 7.14 -14.39 -3.29
N ALA A 101 6.46 -14.26 -4.43
CA ALA A 101 5.11 -13.73 -4.47
C ALA A 101 4.11 -14.70 -3.83
N TYR A 102 3.17 -14.16 -3.08
CA TYR A 102 1.98 -14.85 -2.63
C TYR A 102 1.04 -15.08 -3.83
N THR A 103 0.66 -16.33 -4.09
CA THR A 103 -0.19 -16.73 -5.22
C THR A 103 -1.54 -17.32 -4.78
N GLY A 104 -1.82 -17.31 -3.48
CA GLY A 104 -3.08 -17.79 -2.93
C GLY A 104 -4.22 -16.77 -3.09
N PRO A 105 -5.47 -17.18 -2.77
CA PRO A 105 -6.60 -16.25 -2.68
C PRO A 105 -6.37 -15.26 -1.52
N VAL A 106 -7.12 -14.15 -1.50
CA VAL A 106 -7.04 -13.17 -0.40
C VAL A 106 -7.19 -13.86 0.96
N SER A 107 -6.26 -13.59 1.88
CA SER A 107 -6.17 -14.25 3.17
C SER A 107 -5.73 -13.28 4.27
N ALA A 108 -6.65 -13.02 5.21
CA ALA A 108 -6.40 -12.24 6.41
C ALA A 108 -5.29 -12.84 7.28
N ILE A 109 -5.29 -14.17 7.44
CA ILE A 109 -4.31 -14.87 8.27
C ILE A 109 -2.92 -14.74 7.67
N GLU A 110 -2.80 -14.89 6.34
CA GLU A 110 -1.52 -14.74 5.66
C GLU A 110 -0.98 -13.32 5.79
N ALA A 111 -1.85 -12.33 5.58
CA ALA A 111 -1.49 -10.93 5.75
C ALA A 111 -0.99 -10.64 7.17
N ILE A 112 -1.68 -11.17 8.20
CA ILE A 112 -1.27 -11.02 9.61
C ILE A 112 0.07 -11.70 9.86
N LYS A 113 0.24 -12.97 9.45
CA LYS A 113 1.51 -13.71 9.61
C LYS A 113 2.67 -12.94 8.99
N TRP A 114 2.49 -12.49 7.75
CA TRP A 114 3.49 -11.69 7.05
C TRP A 114 3.78 -10.38 7.80
N GLY A 115 2.74 -9.66 8.24
CA GLY A 115 2.89 -8.41 8.97
C GLY A 115 3.70 -8.55 10.26
N PHE A 116 3.46 -9.60 11.04
CA PHE A 116 4.27 -9.91 12.23
C PHE A 116 5.71 -10.27 11.87
N LYS A 117 5.90 -11.13 10.85
CA LYS A 117 7.23 -11.49 10.39
C LYS A 117 8.02 -10.27 9.93
N ALA A 118 7.42 -9.40 9.13
CA ALA A 118 8.03 -8.19 8.61
C ALA A 118 8.37 -7.18 9.73
N ALA A 119 7.44 -6.97 10.67
CA ALA A 119 7.68 -6.09 11.81
C ALA A 119 8.85 -6.56 12.67
N LEU A 120 8.97 -7.88 12.88
CA LEU A 120 10.03 -8.47 13.69
C LEU A 120 11.35 -8.63 12.94
N SER A 121 11.33 -8.87 11.63
CA SER A 121 12.55 -8.94 10.81
C SER A 121 13.24 -7.58 10.67
N ASN A 122 12.45 -6.49 10.72
CA ASN A 122 12.95 -5.12 10.74
C ASN A 122 12.51 -4.40 12.03
N ALA A 123 12.76 -5.05 13.18
CA ALA A 123 12.32 -4.56 14.49
C ALA A 123 12.91 -3.20 14.87
N LEU A 124 14.12 -2.86 14.38
CA LEU A 124 14.73 -1.56 14.61
C LEU A 124 13.91 -0.42 13.98
N LEU A 125 13.26 -0.64 12.84
CA LEU A 125 12.37 0.37 12.27
C LEU A 125 10.98 0.27 12.91
N TRP A 126 10.39 -0.91 12.94
CA TRP A 126 8.96 -1.06 13.24
C TRP A 126 8.65 -1.09 14.74
N VAL A 127 9.39 -1.86 15.52
CA VAL A 127 9.14 -2.00 16.96
C VAL A 127 9.68 -0.78 17.70
N LEU A 128 10.92 -0.37 17.44
CA LEU A 128 11.46 0.86 18.02
C LEU A 128 10.70 2.10 17.50
N GLY A 129 10.30 2.12 16.23
CA GLY A 129 9.39 3.13 15.68
C GLY A 129 8.07 3.19 16.40
N ALA A 130 7.45 2.05 16.70
CA ALA A 130 6.23 2.01 17.50
C ALA A 130 6.45 2.52 18.94
N VAL A 131 7.61 2.26 19.57
CA VAL A 131 7.95 2.87 20.88
C VAL A 131 8.04 4.39 20.77
N VAL A 132 8.71 4.91 19.74
CA VAL A 132 8.84 6.36 19.51
C VAL A 132 7.47 6.99 19.26
N VAL A 133 6.65 6.39 18.39
CA VAL A 133 5.28 6.85 18.13
C VAL A 133 4.44 6.78 19.41
N PHE A 134 4.54 5.69 20.18
CA PHE A 134 3.85 5.58 21.46
C PHE A 134 4.26 6.71 22.42
N ALA A 135 5.54 7.01 22.56
CA ALA A 135 6.01 8.12 23.39
C ALA A 135 5.49 9.47 22.90
N ILE A 136 5.58 9.73 21.59
CA ILE A 136 5.08 10.98 20.96
C ILE A 136 3.57 11.13 21.16
N GLN A 137 2.79 10.05 21.14
CA GLN A 137 1.35 10.13 21.24
C GLN A 137 0.83 10.11 22.68
N PHE A 138 1.40 9.30 23.56
CA PHE A 138 0.87 9.10 24.91
C PHE A 138 1.46 10.05 25.95
N VAL A 139 2.76 10.37 25.87
CA VAL A 139 3.41 11.23 26.88
C VAL A 139 2.78 12.65 26.91
N PRO A 140 2.50 13.29 25.76
CA PRO A 140 1.81 14.58 25.76
C PRO A 140 0.43 14.54 26.41
N GLN A 141 -0.31 13.43 26.30
CA GLN A 141 -1.64 13.32 26.88
C GLN A 141 -1.62 13.32 28.41
N ILE A 142 -0.56 12.79 29.03
CA ILE A 142 -0.35 12.88 30.48
C ILE A 142 -0.16 14.34 30.88
N GLY A 143 0.70 15.07 30.16
CA GLY A 143 0.95 16.49 30.40
C GLY A 143 -0.29 17.36 30.19
N ILE A 144 -1.06 17.09 29.12
CA ILE A 144 -2.34 17.76 28.85
C ILE A 144 -3.34 17.48 29.96
N SER A 145 -3.47 16.22 30.40
CA SER A 145 -4.43 15.82 31.42
C SER A 145 -4.13 16.47 32.77
N VAL A 146 -2.85 16.45 33.19
CA VAL A 146 -2.41 17.13 34.41
C VAL A 146 -2.56 18.64 34.26
N GLY A 147 -2.19 19.21 33.11
CA GLY A 147 -2.34 20.63 32.83
C GLY A 147 -3.80 21.08 32.89
N ALA A 148 -4.72 20.31 32.32
CA ALA A 148 -6.15 20.61 32.28
C ALA A 148 -6.78 20.60 33.68
N GLN A 149 -6.35 19.69 34.56
CA GLN A 149 -6.82 19.65 35.96
C GLN A 149 -6.38 20.86 36.78
N ASN A 150 -5.28 21.50 36.39
CA ASN A 150 -4.69 22.65 37.08
C ASN A 150 -4.81 23.94 36.26
N ALA A 151 -5.61 23.95 35.20
CA ALA A 151 -5.74 25.09 34.30
C ALA A 151 -6.62 26.16 34.94
N ASP A 152 -5.97 27.15 35.56
CA ASP A 152 -6.65 28.36 36.01
C ASP A 152 -6.70 29.38 34.86
N GLY A 153 -7.91 29.61 34.33
CA GLY A 153 -8.18 30.65 33.34
C GLY A 153 -8.33 30.16 31.89
N ALA A 154 -9.02 30.97 31.08
CA ALA A 154 -9.32 30.69 29.68
C ALA A 154 -8.07 30.62 28.80
N GLU A 155 -7.03 31.38 29.11
CA GLU A 155 -5.80 31.40 28.30
C GLU A 155 -5.02 30.07 28.40
N THR A 156 -4.92 29.52 29.62
CA THR A 156 -4.27 28.23 29.88
C THR A 156 -5.00 27.07 29.19
N SER A 157 -6.34 27.08 29.21
CA SER A 157 -7.15 26.06 28.52
C SER A 157 -7.01 26.14 27.01
N ILE A 158 -7.06 27.34 26.42
CA ILE A 158 -6.83 27.53 24.98
C ILE A 158 -5.45 27.02 24.56
N MET A 159 -4.41 27.26 25.37
CA MET A 159 -3.06 26.77 25.08
C MET A 159 -2.98 25.23 25.09
N LEU A 160 -3.63 24.58 26.06
CA LEU A 160 -3.70 23.12 26.14
C LEU A 160 -4.47 22.53 24.95
N ASP A 161 -5.56 23.17 24.53
CA ASP A 161 -6.33 22.77 23.35
C ASP A 161 -5.51 22.90 22.07
N LEU A 162 -4.78 24.01 21.91
CA LEU A 162 -3.90 24.21 20.76
C LEU A 162 -2.77 23.17 20.72
N PHE A 163 -2.21 22.82 21.87
CA PHE A 163 -1.21 21.77 21.98
C PHE A 163 -1.79 20.38 21.66
N SER A 164 -2.99 20.05 22.14
CA SER A 164 -3.71 18.83 21.80
C SER A 164 -4.00 18.74 20.29
N PHE A 165 -4.39 19.85 19.68
CA PHE A 165 -4.59 19.97 18.24
C PHE A 165 -3.29 19.74 17.47
N ALA A 166 -2.17 20.30 17.93
CA ALA A 166 -0.85 20.07 17.32
C ALA A 166 -0.42 18.59 17.37
N VAL A 167 -0.64 17.91 18.51
CA VAL A 167 -0.39 16.46 18.63
C VAL A 167 -1.27 15.66 17.67
N SER A 168 -2.53 16.07 17.49
CA SER A 168 -3.46 15.44 16.55
C SER A 168 -3.00 15.58 15.09
N ILE A 169 -2.51 16.76 14.69
CA ILE A 169 -1.91 16.97 13.34
C ILE A 169 -0.70 16.06 13.16
N LEU A 170 0.18 15.97 14.17
CA LEU A 170 1.36 15.12 14.12
C LEU A 170 0.98 13.64 13.94
N SER A 171 -0.12 13.20 14.55
CA SER A 171 -0.68 11.85 14.35
C SER A 171 -1.04 11.57 12.90
N PHE A 172 -1.70 12.52 12.21
CA PHE A 172 -1.98 12.38 10.78
C PHE A 172 -0.70 12.28 9.96
N VAL A 173 0.29 13.15 10.22
CA VAL A 173 1.58 13.13 9.52
C VAL A 173 2.28 11.77 9.67
N ILE A 174 2.31 11.23 10.90
CA ILE A 174 2.88 9.91 11.18
C ILE A 174 2.13 8.82 10.40
N ALA A 175 0.80 8.85 10.38
CA ALA A 175 0.00 7.86 9.65
C ALA A 175 0.33 7.83 8.15
N LEU A 176 0.49 9.01 7.52
CA LEU A 176 0.85 9.09 6.09
C LEU A 176 2.23 8.49 5.80
N VAL A 177 3.19 8.75 6.68
CA VAL A 177 4.55 8.18 6.61
C VAL A 177 4.49 6.66 6.77
N VAL A 178 3.71 6.15 7.74
CA VAL A 178 3.52 4.71 7.97
C VAL A 178 2.91 4.01 6.77
N TYR A 179 1.90 4.59 6.12
CA TYR A 179 1.33 3.98 4.91
C TYR A 179 2.39 3.77 3.83
N ARG A 180 3.20 4.80 3.53
CA ARG A 180 4.26 4.68 2.53
C ARG A 180 5.33 3.69 2.93
N LEU A 181 5.73 3.68 4.20
CA LEU A 181 6.73 2.76 4.71
C LEU A 181 6.28 1.31 4.64
N ALA A 182 5.01 1.03 4.92
CA ALA A 182 4.47 -0.32 4.86
C ALA A 182 4.54 -0.87 3.42
N TYR A 183 4.18 -0.06 2.41
CA TYR A 183 4.36 -0.44 1.01
C TYR A 183 5.83 -0.57 0.62
N ARG A 184 6.72 0.26 1.18
CA ARG A 184 8.16 0.10 0.95
C ARG A 184 8.68 -1.21 1.53
N GLU A 185 8.23 -1.63 2.71
CA GLU A 185 8.62 -2.94 3.27
C GLU A 185 8.17 -4.10 2.36
N ILE A 186 7.02 -3.96 1.68
CA ILE A 186 6.55 -4.92 0.67
C ILE A 186 7.43 -4.91 -0.59
N ASP A 187 7.66 -3.72 -1.16
CA ASP A 187 8.29 -3.58 -2.47
C ASP A 187 9.83 -3.68 -2.39
N LYS A 188 10.46 -3.18 -1.32
CA LYS A 188 11.91 -3.15 -1.06
C LYS A 188 12.18 -3.45 0.42
N PRO A 189 12.25 -4.74 0.82
CA PRO A 189 12.38 -5.12 2.22
C PRO A 189 13.64 -4.53 2.84
N SER A 190 13.58 -4.14 4.13
CA SER A 190 14.57 -3.33 4.88
C SER A 190 14.59 -1.80 4.64
N PRO A 191 13.45 -1.10 4.64
CA PRO A 191 13.43 0.35 4.81
C PRO A 191 14.18 0.76 6.10
N THR A 192 14.82 1.93 6.04
CA THR A 192 15.55 2.51 7.16
C THR A 192 14.94 3.84 7.58
N TRP A 193 15.37 4.36 8.73
CA TRP A 193 14.98 5.68 9.23
C TRP A 193 15.27 6.83 8.24
N GLY A 194 16.25 6.69 7.35
CA GLY A 194 16.53 7.67 6.30
C GLY A 194 15.47 7.71 5.19
N THR A 195 14.61 6.69 5.11
CA THR A 195 13.60 6.55 4.05
C THR A 195 12.20 7.02 4.47
N LEU A 196 11.98 7.39 5.74
CA LEU A 196 10.66 7.71 6.32
C LEU A 196 9.83 8.64 5.41
N PHE A 197 10.41 9.76 4.98
CA PHE A 197 9.70 10.79 4.23
C PHE A 197 9.82 10.66 2.71
N GLN A 198 10.58 9.67 2.21
CA GLN A 198 10.81 9.52 0.78
C GLN A 198 9.55 9.02 0.08
N GLY A 199 9.15 9.66 -1.02
CA GLY A 199 8.03 9.22 -1.85
C GLY A 199 6.68 9.13 -1.12
N VAL A 200 6.50 9.87 -0.02
CA VAL A 200 5.20 9.94 0.68
C VAL A 200 4.22 10.72 -0.19
N ARG A 201 3.06 10.10 -0.46
CA ARG A 201 1.94 10.78 -1.12
C ARG A 201 1.18 11.56 -0.05
N TRP A 202 1.47 12.85 0.09
CA TRP A 202 0.92 13.65 1.18
C TRP A 202 -0.58 13.94 1.03
N VAL A 203 -1.01 14.29 -0.18
CA VAL A 203 -2.36 14.85 -0.38
C VAL A 203 -3.44 13.76 -0.50
N PRO A 204 -3.33 12.73 -1.37
CA PRO A 204 -4.44 11.80 -1.57
C PRO A 204 -4.89 11.05 -0.30
N PRO A 205 -4.00 10.37 0.46
CA PRO A 205 -4.41 9.67 1.67
C PRO A 205 -4.83 10.62 2.79
N LEU A 206 -4.30 11.86 2.84
CA LEU A 206 -4.77 12.87 3.79
C LEU A 206 -6.24 13.23 3.52
N VAL A 207 -6.57 13.56 2.27
CA VAL A 207 -7.95 13.91 1.89
C VAL A 207 -8.90 12.76 2.15
N VAL A 208 -8.51 11.52 1.81
CA VAL A 208 -9.33 10.33 2.11
C VAL A 208 -9.58 10.19 3.61
N ASN A 209 -8.56 10.31 4.45
CA ASN A 209 -8.71 10.24 5.91
C ASN A 209 -9.60 11.36 6.46
N ILE A 210 -9.47 12.59 5.95
CA ILE A 210 -10.34 13.71 6.35
C ILE A 210 -11.79 13.43 5.98
N VAL A 211 -12.06 12.99 4.74
CA VAL A 211 -13.42 12.67 4.29
C VAL A 211 -14.03 11.54 5.13
N LEU A 212 -13.27 10.46 5.40
CA LEU A 212 -13.73 9.38 6.26
C LEU A 212 -13.94 9.84 7.71
N GLY A 213 -13.08 10.71 8.22
CA GLY A 213 -13.23 11.31 9.55
C GLY A 213 -14.50 12.15 9.68
N ILE A 214 -14.81 12.98 8.67
CA ILE A 214 -16.05 13.76 8.62
C ILE A 214 -17.27 12.86 8.52
N LEU A 215 -17.25 11.84 7.65
CA LEU A 215 -18.35 10.87 7.54
C LEU A 215 -18.57 10.12 8.85
N GLY A 216 -17.50 9.67 9.50
CA GLY A 216 -17.55 9.03 10.80
C GLY A 216 -18.13 9.95 11.89
N ALA A 217 -17.73 11.22 11.91
CA ALA A 217 -18.26 12.21 12.84
C ALA A 217 -19.76 12.47 12.60
N ILE A 218 -20.21 12.59 11.35
CA ILE A 218 -21.62 12.75 11.00
C ILE A 218 -22.43 11.54 11.49
N VAL A 219 -21.96 10.33 11.21
CA VAL A 219 -22.63 9.09 11.65
C VAL A 219 -22.69 9.04 13.17
N LEU A 220 -21.61 9.38 13.88
CA LEU A 220 -21.58 9.43 15.33
C LEU A 220 -22.60 10.42 15.90
N VAL A 221 -22.69 11.62 15.34
CA VAL A 221 -23.69 12.62 15.75
C VAL A 221 -25.12 12.10 15.52
N ILE A 222 -25.40 11.52 14.34
CA ILE A 222 -26.71 10.93 14.04
C ILE A 222 -27.06 9.81 15.03
N VAL A 223 -26.09 8.96 15.36
CA VAL A 223 -26.27 7.89 16.34
C VAL A 223 -26.56 8.45 17.72
N ILE A 224 -25.78 9.41 18.21
CA ILE A 224 -25.99 10.00 19.55
C ILE A 224 -27.36 10.65 19.62
N VAL A 225 -27.70 11.48 18.63
CA VAL A 225 -29.03 12.11 18.55
C VAL A 225 -30.12 11.04 18.45
N GLY A 226 -29.93 10.00 17.65
CA GLY A 226 -30.86 8.89 17.54
C GLY A 226 -31.06 8.14 18.85
N LEU A 227 -29.98 7.83 19.58
CA LEU A 227 -30.05 7.17 20.89
C LEU A 227 -30.80 8.04 21.91
N LEU A 228 -30.53 9.34 21.95
CA LEU A 228 -31.21 10.30 22.83
C LEU A 228 -32.69 10.48 22.46
N MET A 229 -33.02 10.52 21.16
CA MET A 229 -34.39 10.80 20.68
C MET A 229 -35.29 9.55 20.66
N VAL A 230 -34.74 8.36 20.36
CA VAL A 230 -35.49 7.10 20.27
C VAL A 230 -35.64 6.42 21.64
N GLY A 231 -34.86 6.84 22.64
CA GLY A 231 -34.96 6.29 23.99
C GLY A 231 -34.56 4.82 24.10
N LEU A 232 -33.67 4.36 23.21
CA LEU A 232 -33.14 3.00 23.21
C LEU A 232 -32.49 2.70 24.56
N GLY A 233 -33.10 1.82 25.35
CA GLY A 233 -32.60 1.37 26.66
C GLY A 233 -33.30 1.99 27.89
N GLY A 234 -34.49 2.57 27.73
CA GLY A 234 -35.34 2.96 28.88
C GLY A 234 -35.22 4.42 29.32
N VAL A 235 -34.54 5.26 28.54
CA VAL A 235 -34.38 6.70 28.82
C VAL A 235 -35.55 7.57 28.33
N ALA A 236 -36.51 6.98 27.62
CA ALA A 236 -37.79 7.60 27.28
C ALA A 236 -38.62 7.81 28.56
N GLY A 237 -38.32 8.86 29.32
CA GLY A 237 -38.93 9.17 30.61
C GLY A 237 -37.96 9.67 31.67
N VAL A 238 -36.64 9.61 31.41
CA VAL A 238 -35.63 10.19 32.28
C VAL A 238 -35.64 11.71 32.10
N ASP A 239 -35.98 12.45 33.15
CA ASP A 239 -35.97 13.91 33.14
C ASP A 239 -34.52 14.44 33.23
N LEU A 240 -33.89 14.56 32.07
CA LEU A 240 -32.55 15.11 31.93
C LEU A 240 -32.47 16.62 32.21
N GLN A 241 -33.60 17.32 32.38
CA GLN A 241 -33.62 18.75 32.71
C GLN A 241 -33.44 18.98 34.22
N ASN A 242 -33.79 17.98 35.04
CA ASN A 242 -33.63 18.02 36.50
C ASN A 242 -32.75 16.85 36.98
N PRO A 243 -31.45 16.82 36.64
CA PRO A 243 -30.55 15.71 36.94
C PRO A 243 -30.41 15.42 38.45
N GLU A 244 -30.70 16.41 39.30
CA GLU A 244 -30.64 16.32 40.75
C GLU A 244 -31.79 15.49 41.36
N GLN A 245 -32.84 15.21 40.57
CA GLN A 245 -34.01 14.43 41.00
C GLN A 245 -34.01 13.01 40.44
N LEU A 246 -32.95 12.59 39.74
CA LEU A 246 -32.85 11.26 39.17
C LEU A 246 -32.70 10.20 40.27
N SER A 247 -33.52 9.16 40.23
CA SER A 247 -33.34 8.01 41.11
C SER A 247 -32.14 7.17 40.67
N GLU A 248 -31.55 6.39 41.59
CA GLU A 248 -30.46 5.45 41.25
C GLU A 248 -30.86 4.51 40.10
N ASN A 249 -32.11 4.08 40.05
CA ASN A 249 -32.63 3.22 38.99
C ASN A 249 -32.64 3.92 37.62
N ASP A 250 -32.96 5.22 37.59
CA ASP A 250 -32.95 6.02 36.36
C ASP A 250 -31.51 6.21 35.85
N ILE A 251 -30.56 6.37 36.77
CA ILE A 251 -29.14 6.46 36.45
C ILE A 251 -28.63 5.12 35.88
N PHE A 252 -28.98 3.99 36.49
CA PHE A 252 -28.59 2.67 35.97
C PHE A 252 -29.23 2.36 34.62
N ALA A 253 -30.50 2.72 34.43
CA ALA A 253 -31.18 2.60 33.14
C ALA A 253 -30.50 3.47 32.07
N LEU A 254 -30.19 4.73 32.41
CA LEU A 254 -29.45 5.63 31.53
C LEU A 254 -28.07 5.09 31.15
N VAL A 255 -27.28 4.64 32.11
CA VAL A 255 -25.96 4.04 31.86
C VAL A 255 -26.12 2.78 31.00
N GLY A 256 -27.00 1.86 31.37
CA GLY A 256 -27.26 0.63 30.62
C GLY A 256 -27.70 0.90 29.18
N SER A 257 -28.52 1.93 28.97
CA SER A 257 -28.99 2.37 27.67
C SER A 257 -27.85 2.89 26.77
N ILE A 258 -26.96 3.71 27.33
CA ILE A 258 -25.82 4.27 26.61
C ILE A 258 -24.85 3.15 26.24
N PHE A 259 -24.49 2.29 27.20
CA PHE A 259 -23.59 1.16 26.93
C PHE A 259 -24.20 0.18 25.93
N GLY A 260 -25.49 -0.16 26.06
CA GLY A 260 -26.19 -1.01 25.10
C GLY A 260 -26.24 -0.41 23.69
N GLY A 261 -26.55 0.88 23.60
CA GLY A 261 -26.55 1.64 22.35
C GLY A 261 -25.16 1.68 21.69
N VAL A 262 -24.12 1.97 22.47
CA VAL A 262 -22.73 1.96 22.01
C VAL A 262 -22.33 0.59 21.48
N ILE A 263 -22.69 -0.50 22.16
CA ILE A 263 -22.41 -1.87 21.68
C ILE A 263 -23.09 -2.13 20.34
N ILE A 264 -24.37 -1.77 20.18
CA ILE A 264 -25.10 -1.94 18.91
C ILE A 264 -24.41 -1.17 17.79
N VAL A 265 -24.01 0.08 18.06
CA VAL A 265 -23.33 0.94 17.09
C VAL A 265 -21.97 0.38 16.72
N MET A 266 -21.20 -0.13 17.70
CA MET A 266 -19.93 -0.81 17.44
C MET A 266 -20.12 -2.06 16.59
N LEU A 267 -21.17 -2.84 16.82
CA LEU A 267 -21.50 -4.01 15.99
C LEU A 267 -21.86 -3.59 14.56
N ILE A 268 -22.68 -2.57 14.38
CA ILE A 268 -23.01 -2.04 13.05
C ILE A 268 -21.74 -1.53 12.35
N ALA A 269 -20.91 -0.76 13.06
CA ALA A 269 -19.65 -0.25 12.55
C ALA A 269 -18.72 -1.39 12.12
N LEU A 270 -18.60 -2.47 12.90
CA LEU A 270 -17.81 -3.66 12.58
C LEU A 270 -18.18 -4.25 11.21
N PHE A 271 -19.48 -4.36 10.89
CA PHE A 271 -19.95 -4.90 9.62
C PHE A 271 -19.86 -3.88 8.46
N ILE A 272 -19.86 -2.58 8.73
CA ILE A 272 -19.73 -1.54 7.70
C ILE A 272 -18.26 -1.24 7.37
N GLN A 273 -17.36 -1.41 8.33
CA GLN A 273 -15.93 -1.09 8.22
C GLN A 273 -15.19 -1.73 7.02
N PRO A 274 -15.48 -2.97 6.57
CA PRO A 274 -14.80 -3.56 5.41
C PRO A 274 -14.87 -2.71 4.13
N PHE A 275 -15.93 -1.92 3.96
CA PHE A 275 -16.11 -1.08 2.78
C PHE A 275 -15.15 0.12 2.73
N PHE A 276 -14.63 0.55 3.88
CA PHE A 276 -13.83 1.77 4.00
C PHE A 276 -12.36 1.51 4.36
N THR A 277 -12.06 0.31 4.89
CA THR A 277 -10.74 -0.06 5.44
C THR A 277 -9.60 0.16 4.45
N LEU A 278 -9.82 -0.14 3.16
CA LEU A 278 -8.75 -0.08 2.15
C LEU A 278 -8.53 1.32 1.56
N MET A 279 -9.48 2.26 1.68
CA MET A 279 -9.42 3.54 0.95
C MET A 279 -8.16 4.37 1.27
N PRO A 280 -7.74 4.55 2.54
CA PRO A 280 -6.51 5.29 2.83
C PRO A 280 -5.26 4.63 2.24
N TRP A 281 -5.24 3.30 2.23
CA TRP A 281 -4.13 2.50 1.72
C TRP A 281 -4.01 2.58 0.21
N LEU A 282 -5.14 2.48 -0.51
CA LEU A 282 -5.21 2.68 -1.95
C LEU A 282 -4.71 4.07 -2.36
N ALA A 283 -5.13 5.11 -1.64
CA ALA A 283 -4.68 6.48 -1.86
C ALA A 283 -3.20 6.68 -1.51
N ALA A 284 -2.66 5.92 -0.57
CA ALA A 284 -1.24 5.98 -0.23
C ALA A 284 -0.34 5.26 -1.24
N ASP A 285 -0.87 4.28 -1.97
CA ASP A 285 -0.12 3.48 -2.95
C ASP A 285 -0.05 4.17 -4.32
N SER A 286 -1.14 4.17 -5.09
CA SER A 286 -1.18 4.76 -6.45
C SER A 286 -2.49 5.48 -6.81
N SER A 287 -3.61 5.16 -6.17
CA SER A 287 -4.92 5.73 -6.52
C SER A 287 -5.04 7.22 -6.21
N SER A 288 -5.75 7.97 -7.05
CA SER A 288 -6.26 9.30 -6.70
C SER A 288 -7.37 9.20 -5.64
N VAL A 289 -7.83 10.33 -5.09
CA VAL A 289 -8.87 10.34 -4.04
C VAL A 289 -10.15 9.62 -4.50
N GLY A 290 -10.70 9.98 -5.67
CA GLY A 290 -11.94 9.37 -6.17
C GLY A 290 -11.79 7.89 -6.53
N GLU A 291 -10.63 7.51 -7.08
CA GLU A 291 -10.30 6.11 -7.35
C GLU A 291 -10.17 5.31 -6.05
N ALA A 292 -9.56 5.87 -5.00
CA ALA A 292 -9.43 5.20 -3.72
C ALA A 292 -10.79 4.88 -3.09
N PHE A 293 -11.77 5.79 -3.19
CA PHE A 293 -13.14 5.53 -2.73
C PHE A 293 -13.84 4.47 -3.58
N SER A 294 -13.83 4.64 -4.92
CA SER A 294 -14.54 3.72 -5.82
C SER A 294 -13.94 2.31 -5.83
N GLN A 295 -12.61 2.20 -5.89
CA GLN A 295 -11.89 0.93 -5.77
C GLN A 295 -12.01 0.36 -4.36
N GLY A 296 -11.95 1.20 -3.31
CA GLY A 296 -12.12 0.76 -1.92
C GLY A 296 -13.47 0.09 -1.68
N LEU A 297 -14.56 0.69 -2.16
CA LEU A 297 -15.90 0.09 -2.08
C LEU A 297 -16.00 -1.22 -2.86
N LYS A 298 -15.42 -1.24 -4.07
CA LYS A 298 -15.42 -2.42 -4.93
C LYS A 298 -14.66 -3.58 -4.29
N LEU A 299 -13.40 -3.35 -3.92
CA LEU A 299 -12.56 -4.36 -3.28
C LEU A 299 -13.10 -4.79 -1.92
N GLY A 300 -13.65 -3.83 -1.16
CA GLY A 300 -14.35 -4.08 0.10
C GLY A 300 -15.54 -5.02 -0.06
N LYS A 301 -16.31 -4.88 -1.14
CA LYS A 301 -17.43 -5.77 -1.47
C LYS A 301 -16.94 -7.14 -1.97
N GLU A 302 -15.98 -7.17 -2.89
CA GLU A 302 -15.47 -8.41 -3.50
C GLU A 302 -14.76 -9.31 -2.48
N ASN A 303 -14.08 -8.72 -1.49
CA ASN A 303 -13.29 -9.43 -0.48
C ASN A 303 -13.86 -9.29 0.94
N TYR A 304 -15.14 -8.96 1.06
CA TYR A 304 -15.80 -8.59 2.32
C TYR A 304 -15.51 -9.56 3.47
N GLY A 305 -15.66 -10.88 3.24
CA GLY A 305 -15.44 -11.89 4.27
C GLY A 305 -14.01 -11.93 4.79
N HIS A 306 -13.02 -11.75 3.91
CA HIS A 306 -11.61 -11.74 4.29
C HIS A 306 -11.25 -10.46 5.05
N ILE A 307 -11.76 -9.30 4.62
CA ILE A 307 -11.52 -8.02 5.30
C ILE A 307 -12.23 -8.01 6.67
N LEU A 308 -13.46 -8.53 6.76
CA LEU A 308 -14.17 -8.66 8.03
C LEU A 308 -13.42 -9.58 8.99
N LEU A 309 -12.95 -10.74 8.52
CA LEU A 309 -12.12 -11.64 9.34
C LEU A 309 -10.84 -10.93 9.81
N PHE A 310 -10.18 -10.18 8.94
CA PHE A 310 -9.00 -9.39 9.29
C PHE A 310 -9.33 -8.40 10.42
N ILE A 311 -10.40 -7.61 10.28
CA ILE A 311 -10.84 -6.64 11.30
C ILE A 311 -11.15 -7.33 12.63
N VAL A 312 -11.85 -8.46 12.61
CA VAL A 312 -12.17 -9.23 13.83
C VAL A 312 -10.90 -9.73 14.50
N LEU A 313 -9.96 -10.31 13.75
CA LEU A 313 -8.69 -10.80 14.29
C LEU A 313 -7.84 -9.65 14.83
N SER A 314 -7.76 -8.52 14.11
CA SER A 314 -7.12 -7.28 14.57
C SER A 314 -7.74 -6.77 15.86
N GLY A 315 -9.06 -6.77 15.97
CA GLY A 315 -9.79 -6.38 17.18
C GLY A 315 -9.52 -7.31 18.35
N LEU A 316 -9.51 -8.63 18.14
CA LEU A 316 -9.17 -9.61 19.17
C LEU A 316 -7.73 -9.46 19.66
N MET A 317 -6.77 -9.21 18.77
CA MET A 317 -5.38 -8.95 19.14
C MET A 317 -5.24 -7.64 19.92
N ALA A 318 -5.93 -6.58 19.50
CA ALA A 318 -5.98 -5.32 20.24
C ALA A 318 -6.59 -5.51 21.64
N PHE A 319 -7.68 -6.29 21.75
CA PHE A 319 -8.29 -6.61 23.04
C PHE A 319 -7.37 -7.44 23.93
N ALA A 320 -6.68 -8.43 23.37
CA ALA A 320 -5.69 -9.23 24.11
C ALA A 320 -4.55 -8.38 24.67
N SER A 321 -4.19 -7.28 24.00
CA SER A 321 -3.14 -6.37 24.49
C SER A 321 -3.49 -5.69 25.83
N LEU A 322 -4.78 -5.60 26.20
CA LEU A 322 -5.22 -5.05 27.48
C LEU A 322 -4.67 -5.85 28.67
N ILE A 323 -4.46 -7.16 28.50
CA ILE A 323 -3.84 -8.03 29.53
C ILE A 323 -2.43 -7.54 29.88
N THR A 324 -1.74 -6.94 28.91
CA THR A 324 -0.39 -6.38 29.07
C THR A 324 -0.39 -4.87 29.31
N LEU A 325 -1.53 -4.28 29.70
CA LEU A 325 -1.71 -2.83 29.83
C LEU A 325 -1.35 -2.07 28.54
N GLY A 326 -1.61 -2.69 27.39
CA GLY A 326 -1.30 -2.11 26.07
C GLY A 326 0.14 -2.26 25.61
N LEU A 327 1.08 -2.80 26.41
CA LEU A 327 2.48 -2.97 25.99
C LEU A 327 2.63 -3.85 24.75
N ALA A 328 1.78 -4.86 24.58
CA ALA A 328 1.78 -5.69 23.37
C ALA A 328 1.48 -4.90 22.09
N LEU A 329 0.84 -3.72 22.17
CA LEU A 329 0.59 -2.86 21.01
C LEU A 329 1.89 -2.34 20.37
N ILE A 330 3.00 -2.29 21.10
CA ILE A 330 4.31 -1.93 20.54
C ILE A 330 4.72 -2.87 19.41
N ILE A 331 4.27 -4.14 19.45
CA ILE A 331 4.53 -5.13 18.41
C ILE A 331 3.30 -5.31 17.50
N ILE A 332 2.10 -5.41 18.10
CA ILE A 332 0.87 -5.69 17.36
C ILE A 332 0.51 -4.53 16.41
N ALA A 333 0.64 -3.28 16.84
CA ALA A 333 0.24 -2.14 16.02
C ALA A 333 1.05 -2.05 14.70
N PRO A 334 2.40 -2.01 14.70
CA PRO A 334 3.14 -1.97 13.44
C PRO A 334 2.93 -3.22 12.58
N ALA A 335 2.80 -4.41 13.20
CA ALA A 335 2.48 -5.64 12.48
C ALA A 335 1.13 -5.57 11.75
N LEU A 336 0.11 -4.98 12.37
CA LEU A 336 -1.20 -4.80 11.75
C LEU A 336 -1.19 -3.73 10.64
N GLN A 337 -0.36 -2.69 10.75
CA GLN A 337 -0.19 -1.72 9.66
C GLN A 337 0.41 -2.39 8.42
N LEU A 338 1.48 -3.18 8.61
CA LEU A 338 2.10 -3.98 7.56
C LEU A 338 1.12 -4.99 6.96
N ALA A 339 0.39 -5.71 7.82
CA ALA A 339 -0.62 -6.68 7.39
C ALA A 339 -1.74 -6.01 6.58
N THR A 340 -2.14 -4.78 6.91
CA THR A 340 -3.18 -4.07 6.15
C THR A 340 -2.70 -3.69 4.76
N ALA A 341 -1.46 -3.19 4.62
CA ALA A 341 -0.86 -2.92 3.31
C ALA A 341 -0.75 -4.21 2.47
N HIS A 342 -0.36 -5.31 3.10
CA HIS A 342 -0.26 -6.62 2.47
C HIS A 342 -1.63 -7.13 1.99
N LEU A 343 -2.64 -7.09 2.86
CA LEU A 343 -4.02 -7.43 2.52
C LEU A 343 -4.56 -6.55 1.38
N CYS A 344 -4.21 -5.26 1.37
CA CYS A 344 -4.59 -4.34 0.30
C CYS A 344 -3.99 -4.80 -1.05
N ARG A 345 -2.72 -5.19 -1.10
CA ARG A 345 -2.08 -5.72 -2.32
C ARG A 345 -2.73 -7.02 -2.78
N GLN A 346 -3.02 -7.93 -1.84
CA GLN A 346 -3.76 -9.16 -2.16
C GLN A 346 -5.14 -8.86 -2.78
N CYS A 347 -5.90 -7.92 -2.21
CA CYS A 347 -7.22 -7.54 -2.74
C CYS A 347 -7.12 -6.92 -4.14
N GLN A 348 -6.06 -6.16 -4.42
CA GLN A 348 -5.81 -5.59 -5.74
C GLN A 348 -5.30 -6.62 -6.77
N GLY A 349 -4.97 -7.85 -6.37
CA GLY A 349 -4.29 -8.82 -7.24
C GLY A 349 -2.86 -8.39 -7.60
N ARG A 350 -2.25 -7.53 -6.79
CA ARG A 350 -0.87 -7.04 -6.98
C ARG A 350 0.09 -7.85 -6.12
N TYR A 351 1.38 -7.74 -6.45
CA TYR A 351 2.42 -8.43 -5.70
C TYR A 351 2.32 -8.14 -4.20
N ALA A 352 2.33 -9.23 -3.44
CA ALA A 352 2.48 -9.30 -1.99
C ALA A 352 3.44 -10.46 -1.68
N PRO A 353 4.39 -10.35 -0.72
CA PRO A 353 5.32 -11.44 -0.44
C PRO A 353 4.64 -12.58 0.33
N ALA A 354 5.06 -13.83 0.14
CA ALA A 354 4.58 -14.94 0.99
C ALA A 354 5.06 -14.81 2.44
N ALA A 355 4.25 -15.25 3.42
CA ALA A 355 4.58 -15.18 4.85
C ALA A 355 5.67 -16.18 5.27
#